data_AF-A0A964Y6U5-F1
#
_entry.id   AF-A0A964Y6U5-F1
#
_cell.length_a   1.000
_cell.length_b   1.000
_cell.length_c   1.000
_cell.angle_alpha   90.00
_cell.angle_beta   90.00
_cell.angle_gamma   90.00
#
_symmetry.space_group_name_H-M   'P 1'
#
loop_
_entity.id
_entity.type
_entity.pdbx_description
1 polymer ?
#
loop_
_entity_poly.entity_id
_entity_poly.type
_entity_poly.pdbx_seq_one_letter_code
_entity_poly.pdbx_strand_id
1 'polypeptide(L)'
;LGKISYNSVDIDYKNRTREAIKWVRDVRKLGHKWSVNPPSRIELYPNMCVDSGKWNCEKEKIADIIGEITNIWYVGVKHRDFAIERGVKSWRDPECTTKKMNINGVRAKTIDAILDINRQSVDKIRPKVIKNNIYEWRDECDELYVDFETLSDIFSEFSSLPEQPKTDMIFMIGVGWSDNGKWRYKNFTCSKPTHEEEYRIMNEFAQFVLERGNPKVYYWHAEKMFWNSAEARQFDLTNNWKIRKWSDLCKLFQEEPIVIKDCFKFGLKAIASSMRKHGMIATQNESDCGNGATAMIKAWETYRNSEDPKNSNEMKEIIKYNEFDCKVLWEILTFLRKNH
;
A
#
# COMPACT_ATOMS: atom_id res chain seq x y z
N LEU A 1 24.16 -13.52 20.57
CA LEU A 1 23.61 -12.32 21.24
C LEU A 1 24.52 -11.13 20.95
N GLY A 2 23.98 -10.04 20.40
CA GLY A 2 24.72 -8.79 20.20
C GLY A 2 24.94 -8.08 21.54
N LYS A 3 26.17 -7.61 21.80
CA LYS A 3 26.50 -6.87 23.03
C LYS A 3 26.36 -5.37 22.75
N ILE A 4 25.48 -4.70 23.48
CA ILE A 4 25.36 -3.24 23.40
C ILE A 4 26.67 -2.60 23.86
N SER A 5 27.23 -1.73 23.04
CA SER A 5 28.48 -1.01 23.32
C SER A 5 28.40 0.42 22.79
N TYR A 6 28.04 1.36 23.65
CA TYR A 6 28.03 2.79 23.33
C TYR A 6 29.43 3.39 23.14
N ASN A 7 30.49 2.58 23.27
CA ASN A 7 31.87 2.98 22.99
C ASN A 7 32.36 2.46 21.62
N SER A 8 31.57 1.61 20.95
CA SER A 8 31.88 1.11 19.62
C SER A 8 30.63 1.11 18.73
N VAL A 9 29.94 -0.03 18.61
CA VAL A 9 28.87 -0.27 17.63
C VAL A 9 27.67 0.68 17.83
N ASP A 10 27.37 1.03 19.09
CA ASP A 10 26.19 1.83 19.46
C ASP A 10 26.54 3.29 19.78
N ILE A 11 27.71 3.78 19.37
CA ILE A 11 28.16 5.14 19.74
C ILE A 11 27.24 6.24 19.19
N ASP A 12 26.59 6.00 18.06
CA ASP A 12 25.66 6.96 17.44
C ASP A 12 24.47 7.32 18.35
N TYR A 13 24.02 6.37 19.20
CA TYR A 13 22.94 6.64 20.15
C TYR A 13 23.31 7.73 21.17
N LYS A 14 24.59 7.90 21.52
CA LYS A 14 25.02 9.02 22.37
C LYS A 14 24.77 10.37 21.68
N ASN A 15 25.04 10.46 20.39
CA ASN A 15 24.83 11.69 19.61
C ASN A 15 23.34 11.95 19.42
N ARG A 16 22.58 10.94 18.98
CA ARG A 16 21.11 11.04 18.84
C ARG A 16 20.42 11.43 20.14
N THR A 17 20.89 10.91 21.29
CA THR A 17 20.35 11.28 22.60
C THR A 17 20.62 12.76 22.91
N ARG A 18 21.84 13.25 22.65
CA ARG A 18 22.16 14.68 22.86
C ARG A 18 21.33 15.58 21.95
N GLU A 19 21.16 15.22 20.68
CA GLU A 19 20.34 15.94 19.72
C GLU A 19 18.87 15.96 20.15
N ALA A 20 18.33 14.82 20.61
CA ALA A 20 16.96 14.73 21.12
C ALA A 20 16.76 15.62 22.37
N ILE A 21 17.71 15.61 23.32
CA ILE A 21 17.67 16.49 24.50
C ILE A 21 17.69 17.97 24.08
N LYS A 22 18.56 18.33 23.12
CA LYS A 22 18.63 19.69 22.58
C LYS A 22 17.30 20.08 21.92
N TRP A 23 16.76 19.22 21.07
CA TRP A 23 15.47 19.43 20.41
C TRP A 23 14.35 19.71 21.42
N VAL A 24 14.20 18.87 22.45
CA VAL A 24 13.16 19.08 23.48
C VAL A 24 13.33 20.42 24.19
N ARG A 25 14.57 20.83 24.50
CA ARG A 25 14.86 22.14 25.12
C ARG A 25 14.50 23.29 24.18
N ASP A 26 14.87 23.18 22.91
CA ASP A 26 14.60 24.18 21.88
C ASP A 26 13.09 24.33 21.65
N VAL A 27 12.33 23.22 21.59
CA VAL A 27 10.86 23.24 21.46
C VAL A 27 10.23 24.00 22.61
N ARG A 28 10.63 23.70 23.86
CA ARG A 28 10.06 24.35 25.05
C ARG A 28 10.37 25.84 25.10
N LYS A 29 11.60 26.24 24.73
CA LYS A 29 12.06 27.63 24.84
C LYS A 29 11.64 28.49 23.66
N LEU A 30 11.68 27.94 22.45
CA LEU A 30 11.60 28.69 21.19
C LEU A 30 10.47 28.22 20.27
N GLY A 31 9.79 27.10 20.58
CA GLY A 31 8.76 26.50 19.72
C GLY A 31 7.64 27.45 19.33
N HIS A 32 7.22 28.32 20.24
CA HIS A 32 6.22 29.37 19.99
C HIS A 32 6.62 30.40 18.93
N LYS A 33 7.91 30.47 18.56
CA LYS A 33 8.43 31.38 17.51
C LYS A 33 8.59 30.69 16.16
N TRP A 34 8.35 29.38 16.08
CA TRP A 34 8.52 28.64 14.85
C TRP A 34 7.25 28.67 14.00
N SER A 35 7.41 28.56 12.69
CA SER A 35 6.30 28.45 11.76
C SER A 35 6.34 27.09 11.06
N VAL A 36 5.17 26.51 10.81
CA VAL A 36 4.98 25.32 9.97
C VAL A 36 4.67 25.70 8.52
N ASN A 37 4.37 26.97 8.24
CA ASN A 37 4.08 27.47 6.90
C ASN A 37 4.59 28.92 6.70
N PRO A 38 5.67 29.14 5.92
CA PRO A 38 6.62 28.10 5.52
C PRO A 38 7.32 27.51 6.76
N PRO A 39 7.77 26.23 6.72
CA PRO A 39 8.50 25.65 7.83
C PRO A 39 9.77 26.46 8.13
N SER A 40 9.88 27.01 9.34
CA SER A 40 11.01 27.86 9.74
C SER A 40 12.30 27.08 9.99
N ARG A 41 12.22 25.74 10.01
CA ARG A 41 13.32 24.82 10.27
C ARG A 41 13.00 23.43 9.74
N ILE A 42 14.05 22.62 9.53
CA ILE A 42 13.94 21.35 8.80
C ILE A 42 13.06 20.32 9.52
N GLU A 43 13.05 20.34 10.84
CA GLU A 43 12.29 19.41 11.68
C GLU A 43 10.77 19.64 11.59
N LEU A 44 10.33 20.77 11.02
CA LEU A 44 8.92 21.11 10.82
C LEU A 44 8.39 20.72 9.43
N TYR A 45 9.25 20.22 8.53
CA TYR A 45 8.78 19.60 7.28
C TYR A 45 8.19 18.23 7.58
N PRO A 46 6.96 17.94 7.13
CA PRO A 46 6.36 16.62 7.26
C PRO A 46 7.24 15.53 6.64
N ASN A 47 7.24 14.34 7.25
CA ASN A 47 7.75 13.12 6.64
C ASN A 47 6.58 12.24 6.22
N MET A 48 6.25 12.29 4.93
CA MET A 48 5.08 11.60 4.37
C MET A 48 5.34 10.12 4.05
N CYS A 49 6.53 9.62 4.43
CA CYS A 49 6.89 8.21 4.38
C CYS A 49 6.62 7.48 5.71
N VAL A 50 6.24 8.20 6.77
CA VAL A 50 6.09 7.63 8.12
C VAL A 50 4.69 7.90 8.64
N ASP A 51 4.06 6.90 9.24
CA ASP A 51 2.78 7.05 9.94
C ASP A 51 2.94 7.90 11.21
N SER A 52 1.99 8.80 11.47
CA SER A 52 1.99 9.66 12.67
C SER A 52 0.73 9.48 13.51
N GLY A 53 0.03 8.36 13.32
CA GLY A 53 -1.21 8.01 14.01
C GLY A 53 -2.24 9.13 13.95
N LYS A 54 -2.70 9.56 15.13
CA LYS A 54 -3.74 10.60 15.27
C LYS A 54 -3.40 11.96 14.63
N TRP A 55 -2.12 12.22 14.33
CA TRP A 55 -1.66 13.47 13.73
C TRP A 55 -1.53 13.42 12.21
N ASN A 56 -1.90 12.31 11.57
CA ASN A 56 -1.80 12.17 10.11
C ASN A 56 -2.61 13.24 9.37
N CYS A 57 -3.82 13.56 9.86
CA CYS A 57 -4.69 14.57 9.24
C CYS A 57 -4.02 15.96 9.21
N GLU A 58 -3.44 16.40 10.34
CA GLU A 58 -2.73 17.68 10.46
C GLU A 58 -1.44 17.68 9.62
N LYS A 59 -0.72 16.56 9.63
CA LYS A 59 0.50 16.37 8.85
C LYS A 59 0.22 16.46 7.34
N GLU A 60 -0.86 15.84 6.87
CA GLU A 60 -1.32 15.90 5.48
C GLU A 60 -1.71 17.33 5.09
N LYS A 61 -2.45 18.06 5.94
CA LYS A 61 -2.79 19.47 5.70
C LYS A 61 -1.54 20.33 5.50
N ILE A 62 -0.53 20.17 6.37
CA ILE A 62 0.73 20.92 6.23
C ILE A 62 1.43 20.53 4.92
N ALA A 63 1.52 19.22 4.64
CA ALA A 63 2.16 18.69 3.45
C ALA A 63 1.52 19.21 2.15
N ASP A 64 0.20 19.28 2.12
CA ASP A 64 -0.58 19.82 1.00
C ASP A 64 -0.33 21.32 0.84
N ILE A 65 -0.35 22.09 1.93
CA ILE A 65 -0.13 23.55 1.88
C ILE A 65 1.25 23.86 1.30
N ILE A 66 2.32 23.25 1.82
CA ILE A 66 3.70 23.57 1.42
C ILE A 66 4.11 22.89 0.11
N GLY A 67 3.35 21.89 -0.34
CA GLY A 67 3.73 21.04 -1.45
C GLY A 67 4.94 20.18 -1.08
N GLU A 68 4.79 19.41 -0.02
CA GLU A 68 5.86 18.61 0.59
C GLU A 68 6.41 17.56 -0.38
N ILE A 69 7.74 17.56 -0.55
CA ILE A 69 8.44 16.72 -1.53
C ILE A 69 8.31 15.22 -1.16
N THR A 70 8.27 14.87 0.12
CA THR A 70 8.16 13.47 0.55
C THR A 70 6.79 12.81 0.27
N ASN A 71 5.81 13.57 -0.24
CA ASN A 71 4.57 12.99 -0.74
C ASN A 71 4.80 12.11 -1.98
N ILE A 72 5.84 12.40 -2.75
CA ILE A 72 6.11 11.77 -4.04
C ILE A 72 6.62 10.34 -3.83
N TRP A 73 6.10 9.41 -4.62
CA TRP A 73 6.51 8.02 -4.64
C TRP A 73 8.02 7.87 -4.69
N TYR A 74 8.56 7.06 -3.77
CA TYR A 74 9.99 6.76 -3.69
C TYR A 74 10.90 7.96 -3.34
N VAL A 75 10.35 9.07 -2.84
CA VAL A 75 11.09 10.26 -2.40
C VAL A 75 11.02 10.40 -0.88
N GLY A 76 12.12 10.07 -0.19
CA GLY A 76 12.25 10.21 1.26
C GLY A 76 12.93 11.52 1.71
N VAL A 77 13.05 11.69 3.03
CA VAL A 77 13.63 12.90 3.66
C VAL A 77 15.01 13.27 3.12
N LYS A 78 15.88 12.28 2.86
CA LYS A 78 17.21 12.50 2.27
C LYS A 78 17.15 13.23 0.92
N HIS A 79 16.16 12.91 0.09
CA HIS A 79 15.97 13.50 -1.23
C HIS A 79 15.38 14.90 -1.14
N ARG A 80 14.40 15.11 -0.24
CA ARG A 80 13.87 16.44 0.09
C ARG A 80 14.98 17.36 0.60
N ASP A 81 15.80 16.91 1.54
CA ASP A 81 16.83 17.74 2.17
C ASP A 81 17.87 18.19 1.12
N PHE A 82 18.25 17.28 0.20
CA PHE A 82 19.14 17.59 -0.92
C PHE A 82 18.54 18.64 -1.89
N ALA A 83 17.22 18.66 -2.07
CA ALA A 83 16.52 19.67 -2.85
C ALA A 83 16.46 21.01 -2.12
N ILE A 84 16.19 21.02 -0.81
CA ILE A 84 16.16 22.22 0.03
C ILE A 84 17.52 22.91 0.05
N GLU A 85 18.62 22.15 0.14
CA GLU A 85 19.99 22.66 0.01
C GLU A 85 20.26 23.39 -1.32
N ARG A 86 19.47 23.09 -2.36
CA ARG A 86 19.53 23.69 -3.70
C ARG A 86 18.45 24.76 -3.94
N GLY A 87 17.81 25.21 -2.88
CA GLY A 87 16.77 26.25 -2.93
C GLY A 87 15.37 25.74 -3.26
N VAL A 88 15.18 24.44 -3.47
CA VAL A 88 13.89 23.84 -3.86
C VAL A 88 13.17 23.31 -2.62
N LYS A 89 12.07 23.97 -2.23
CA LYS A 89 11.34 23.65 -0.98
C LYS A 89 9.97 23.00 -1.20
N SER A 90 9.51 22.93 -2.45
CA SER A 90 8.18 22.42 -2.78
C SER A 90 8.24 21.58 -4.04
N TRP A 91 7.43 20.53 -4.13
CA TRP A 91 7.24 19.81 -5.38
C TRP A 91 6.57 20.68 -6.44
N ARG A 92 5.94 21.79 -6.08
CA ARG A 92 5.34 22.74 -7.04
C ARG A 92 6.38 23.59 -7.77
N ASP A 93 7.57 23.70 -7.22
CA ASP A 93 8.68 24.40 -7.84
C ASP A 93 9.06 23.70 -9.17
N PRO A 94 9.08 24.41 -10.31
CA PRO A 94 9.54 23.85 -11.58
C PRO A 94 10.95 23.24 -11.52
N GLU A 95 11.81 23.75 -10.65
CA GLU A 95 13.17 23.23 -10.43
C GLU A 95 13.19 21.96 -9.58
N CYS A 96 12.07 21.58 -8.94
CA CYS A 96 11.97 20.29 -8.27
C CYS A 96 11.97 19.18 -9.35
N THR A 97 13.12 18.54 -9.51
CA THR A 97 13.36 17.48 -10.49
C THR A 97 14.12 16.36 -9.81
N THR A 98 14.06 15.16 -10.37
CA THR A 98 14.87 14.02 -9.90
C THR A 98 16.35 14.35 -9.77
N LYS A 99 16.91 15.10 -10.73
CA LYS A 99 18.30 15.60 -10.67
C LYS A 99 18.56 16.49 -9.45
N LYS A 100 17.66 17.43 -9.14
CA LYS A 100 17.77 18.32 -7.97
C LYS A 100 17.48 17.62 -6.65
N MET A 101 16.92 16.41 -6.68
CA MET A 101 16.72 15.50 -5.53
C MET A 101 17.79 14.40 -5.42
N ASN A 102 18.80 14.39 -6.29
CA ASN A 102 19.81 13.33 -6.41
C ASN A 102 19.21 11.92 -6.65
N ILE A 103 18.21 11.84 -7.53
CA ILE A 103 17.54 10.60 -7.90
C ILE A 103 17.90 10.26 -9.34
N ASN A 104 18.41 9.06 -9.55
CA ASN A 104 18.79 8.53 -10.85
C ASN A 104 18.11 7.17 -11.11
N GLY A 105 18.27 6.64 -12.33
CA GLY A 105 17.81 5.31 -12.72
C GLY A 105 16.36 5.27 -13.19
N VAL A 106 15.80 4.05 -13.24
CA VAL A 106 14.46 3.80 -13.81
C VAL A 106 13.37 4.59 -13.09
N ARG A 107 13.43 4.66 -11.75
CA ARG A 107 12.45 5.39 -10.92
C ARG A 107 12.38 6.89 -11.19
N ALA A 108 13.44 7.49 -11.75
CA ALA A 108 13.46 8.92 -12.03
C ALA A 108 12.37 9.30 -13.05
N LYS A 109 12.20 8.49 -14.11
CA LYS A 109 11.17 8.72 -15.13
C LYS A 109 9.77 8.76 -14.53
N THR A 110 9.46 7.85 -13.61
CA THR A 110 8.17 7.77 -12.93
C THR A 110 7.95 8.96 -12.00
N ILE A 111 8.97 9.36 -11.24
CA ILE A 111 8.90 10.54 -10.36
C ILE A 111 8.69 11.81 -11.17
N ASP A 112 9.43 12.00 -12.26
CA ASP A 112 9.27 13.17 -13.12
C ASP A 112 7.87 13.17 -13.80
N ALA A 113 7.33 12.01 -14.17
CA ALA A 113 5.94 11.91 -14.67
C ALA A 113 4.90 12.30 -13.61
N ILE A 114 5.07 11.88 -12.36
CA ILE A 114 4.22 12.29 -11.23
C ILE A 114 4.27 13.81 -11.06
N LEU A 115 5.46 14.40 -11.09
CA LEU A 115 5.64 15.85 -10.96
C LEU A 115 4.97 16.61 -12.11
N ASP A 116 5.23 16.18 -13.33
CA ASP A 116 4.72 16.78 -14.57
C ASP A 116 3.18 16.79 -14.60
N ILE A 117 2.52 15.65 -14.36
CA ILE A 117 1.04 15.62 -14.34
C ILE A 117 0.47 16.48 -13.20
N ASN A 118 1.15 16.55 -12.04
CA ASN A 118 0.65 17.28 -10.89
C ASN A 118 0.89 18.80 -10.95
N ARG A 119 1.75 19.29 -11.84
CA ARG A 119 2.00 20.73 -12.05
C ARG A 119 1.14 21.38 -13.15
N GLN A 120 0.40 20.58 -13.89
CA GLN A 120 -0.52 21.04 -14.94
C GLN A 120 -1.99 20.77 -14.56
N SER A 121 -2.95 21.35 -15.29
CA SER A 121 -4.39 21.27 -14.96
C SER A 121 -5.28 20.56 -15.99
N VAL A 122 -4.73 20.23 -17.16
CA VAL A 122 -5.42 19.70 -18.33
C VAL A 122 -5.61 18.18 -18.22
N ASP A 123 -4.51 17.41 -18.27
CA ASP A 123 -4.58 15.95 -18.29
C ASP A 123 -4.90 15.41 -16.89
N LYS A 124 -5.80 14.44 -16.81
CA LYS A 124 -6.16 13.78 -15.53
C LYS A 124 -5.43 12.47 -15.32
N ILE A 125 -5.00 11.83 -16.39
CA ILE A 125 -4.19 10.61 -16.41
C ILE A 125 -3.17 10.71 -17.56
N ARG A 126 -1.96 10.19 -17.35
CA ARG A 126 -0.91 10.04 -18.36
C ARG A 126 -0.26 8.65 -18.21
N PRO A 127 0.35 8.10 -19.27
CA PRO A 127 0.38 8.64 -20.63
C PRO A 127 -0.98 8.51 -21.33
N LYS A 128 -1.16 9.22 -22.46
CA LYS A 128 -2.37 9.08 -23.29
C LYS A 128 -2.47 7.70 -23.95
N VAL A 129 -1.34 7.10 -24.29
CA VAL A 129 -1.25 5.76 -24.87
C VAL A 129 -0.30 4.94 -24.01
N ILE A 130 -0.77 3.80 -23.51
CA ILE A 130 0.04 2.85 -22.74
C ILE A 130 0.72 1.90 -23.72
N LYS A 131 2.05 1.94 -23.84
CA LYS A 131 2.75 1.15 -24.86
C LYS A 131 2.94 -0.30 -24.45
N ASN A 132 3.19 -0.56 -23.17
CA ASN A 132 3.42 -1.93 -22.72
C ASN A 132 2.11 -2.74 -22.69
N ASN A 133 2.23 -4.05 -22.89
CA ASN A 133 1.15 -5.02 -22.73
C ASN A 133 1.60 -6.13 -21.77
N ILE A 134 2.25 -5.78 -20.66
CA ILE A 134 2.66 -6.78 -19.68
C ILE A 134 1.43 -7.55 -19.20
N TYR A 135 1.57 -8.85 -18.96
CA TYR A 135 0.46 -9.73 -18.60
C TYR A 135 -0.67 -9.82 -19.65
N GLU A 136 -0.45 -9.31 -20.86
CA GLU A 136 -1.47 -9.24 -21.92
C GLU A 136 -2.73 -8.53 -21.42
N TRP A 137 -2.56 -7.46 -20.62
CA TRP A 137 -3.65 -6.82 -19.89
C TRP A 137 -4.72 -6.21 -20.80
N ARG A 138 -4.41 -5.93 -22.08
CA ARG A 138 -5.36 -5.37 -23.05
C ARG A 138 -6.45 -6.36 -23.46
N ASP A 139 -6.15 -7.65 -23.45
CA ASP A 139 -7.06 -8.70 -23.91
C ASP A 139 -8.02 -9.08 -22.78
N GLU A 140 -9.29 -8.71 -22.93
CA GLU A 140 -10.35 -9.10 -22.00
C GLU A 140 -10.68 -10.59 -22.17
N CYS A 141 -10.68 -11.33 -21.06
CA CYS A 141 -11.03 -12.75 -20.99
C CYS A 141 -11.77 -13.05 -19.67
N ASP A 142 -11.95 -14.33 -19.32
CA ASP A 142 -12.34 -14.66 -17.93
C ASP A 142 -11.16 -14.29 -17.01
N GLU A 143 -11.42 -13.38 -16.08
CA GLU A 143 -10.42 -12.72 -15.25
C GLU A 143 -10.91 -12.61 -13.81
N LEU A 144 -9.99 -12.83 -12.88
CA LEU A 144 -10.23 -12.76 -11.45
C LEU A 144 -9.47 -11.58 -10.87
N TYR A 145 -10.10 -10.86 -9.96
CA TYR A 145 -9.55 -9.72 -9.24
C TYR A 145 -9.49 -10.06 -7.76
N VAL A 146 -8.29 -10.07 -7.19
CA VAL A 146 -8.04 -10.71 -5.90
C VAL A 146 -7.34 -9.76 -4.96
N ASP A 147 -7.76 -9.82 -3.70
CA ASP A 147 -7.18 -9.13 -2.57
C ASP A 147 -7.18 -10.05 -1.34
N PHE A 148 -6.15 -9.96 -0.50
CA PHE A 148 -5.98 -10.83 0.66
C PHE A 148 -5.95 -10.02 1.96
N GLU A 149 -6.63 -10.53 2.99
CA GLU A 149 -6.44 -10.04 4.35
C GLU A 149 -5.56 -10.99 5.15
N THR A 150 -4.61 -10.43 5.89
CA THR A 150 -3.57 -11.18 6.61
C THR A 150 -3.52 -10.84 8.09
N LEU A 151 -3.08 -11.81 8.90
CA LEU A 151 -2.65 -11.61 10.28
C LEU A 151 -1.12 -11.56 10.33
N SER A 152 -0.59 -10.72 11.21
CA SER A 152 0.85 -10.62 11.50
C SER A 152 1.20 -11.29 12.83
N ASP A 153 2.44 -11.74 12.91
CA ASP A 153 3.15 -12.22 14.11
C ASP A 153 3.21 -11.24 15.30
N ILE A 154 2.73 -10.00 15.14
CA ILE A 154 2.57 -9.04 16.26
C ILE A 154 1.61 -9.55 17.34
N PHE A 155 0.72 -10.49 17.00
CA PHE A 155 -0.23 -11.07 17.94
C PHE A 155 0.29 -12.30 18.69
N SER A 156 1.48 -12.79 18.38
CA SER A 156 2.12 -13.90 19.08
C SER A 156 2.42 -13.56 20.54
N GLU A 157 2.35 -14.56 21.41
CA GLU A 157 2.76 -14.39 22.81
C GLU A 157 4.27 -14.15 22.93
N PHE A 158 4.67 -13.34 23.92
CA PHE A 158 6.08 -13.03 24.22
C PHE A 158 6.77 -14.09 25.09
N SER A 159 6.13 -15.24 25.31
CA SER A 159 6.61 -16.31 26.20
C SER A 159 7.89 -16.99 25.70
N SER A 160 8.16 -16.93 24.39
CA SER A 160 9.32 -17.56 23.74
C SER A 160 10.49 -16.60 23.45
N LEU A 161 10.45 -15.37 23.97
CA LEU A 161 11.52 -14.39 23.72
C LEU A 161 12.92 -14.96 24.07
N PRO A 162 13.93 -14.76 23.22
CA PRO A 162 13.95 -13.85 22.06
C PRO A 162 13.43 -14.44 20.75
N GLU A 163 12.94 -15.67 20.73
CA GLU A 163 12.36 -16.29 19.53
C GLU A 163 10.92 -15.81 19.31
N GLN A 164 10.65 -15.25 18.13
CA GLN A 164 9.32 -14.83 17.71
C GLN A 164 8.69 -15.94 16.85
N PRO A 165 7.59 -16.56 17.29
CA PRO A 165 6.87 -17.52 16.48
C PRO A 165 6.34 -16.86 15.20
N LYS A 166 6.57 -17.51 14.06
CA LYS A 166 6.00 -17.10 12.76
C LYS A 166 4.54 -17.55 12.69
N THR A 167 3.64 -16.61 12.95
CA THR A 167 2.18 -16.83 12.92
C THR A 167 1.50 -15.97 11.86
N ASP A 168 2.28 -15.42 10.92
CA ASP A 168 1.75 -14.70 9.79
C ASP A 168 0.94 -15.64 8.88
N MET A 169 -0.28 -15.24 8.54
CA MET A 169 -1.19 -16.06 7.74
C MET A 169 -2.18 -15.21 6.95
N ILE A 170 -2.64 -15.74 5.82
CA ILE A 170 -3.81 -15.28 5.09
C ILE A 170 -5.04 -15.83 5.82
N PHE A 171 -5.96 -14.95 6.22
CA PHE A 171 -7.22 -15.37 6.86
C PHE A 171 -8.45 -15.13 5.98
N MET A 172 -8.30 -14.33 4.90
CA MET A 172 -9.35 -14.09 3.93
C MET A 172 -8.77 -13.92 2.53
N ILE A 173 -9.37 -14.61 1.56
CA ILE A 173 -9.12 -14.41 0.14
C ILE A 173 -10.40 -13.89 -0.51
N GLY A 174 -10.37 -12.65 -0.99
CA GLY A 174 -11.40 -12.09 -1.85
C GLY A 174 -11.15 -12.43 -3.30
N VAL A 175 -12.20 -12.75 -4.03
CA VAL A 175 -12.15 -12.85 -5.49
C VAL A 175 -13.40 -12.25 -6.10
N GLY A 176 -13.21 -11.30 -6.99
CA GLY A 176 -14.27 -10.78 -7.84
C GLY A 176 -14.02 -11.05 -9.32
N TRP A 177 -15.10 -11.03 -10.10
CA TRP A 177 -15.08 -11.25 -11.55
C TRP A 177 -16.28 -10.57 -12.21
N SER A 178 -16.16 -10.35 -13.52
CA SER A 178 -17.28 -9.89 -14.35
C SER A 178 -18.00 -11.09 -14.93
N ASP A 179 -19.30 -11.19 -14.68
CA ASP A 179 -20.19 -12.17 -15.31
C ASP A 179 -21.19 -11.40 -16.17
N ASN A 180 -20.98 -11.42 -17.50
CA ASN A 180 -21.79 -10.67 -18.47
C ASN A 180 -21.91 -9.17 -18.13
N GLY A 181 -20.79 -8.55 -17.77
CA GLY A 181 -20.71 -7.13 -17.38
C GLY A 181 -21.25 -6.82 -15.98
N LYS A 182 -21.68 -7.84 -15.22
CA LYS A 182 -22.13 -7.68 -13.83
C LYS A 182 -21.03 -8.12 -12.88
N TRP A 183 -20.72 -7.26 -11.91
CA TRP A 183 -19.79 -7.58 -10.84
C TRP A 183 -20.31 -8.73 -9.99
N ARG A 184 -19.43 -9.70 -9.73
CA ARG A 184 -19.62 -10.80 -8.80
C ARG A 184 -18.45 -10.85 -7.84
N TYR A 185 -18.70 -11.30 -6.63
CA TYR A 185 -17.70 -11.42 -5.59
C TYR A 185 -17.96 -12.67 -4.75
N LYS A 186 -16.86 -13.30 -4.32
CA LYS A 186 -16.82 -14.43 -3.40
C LYS A 186 -15.62 -14.23 -2.48
N ASN A 187 -15.75 -14.62 -1.23
CA ASN A 187 -14.62 -14.69 -0.30
C ASN A 187 -14.44 -16.12 0.22
N PHE A 188 -13.21 -16.42 0.62
CA PHE A 188 -12.83 -17.61 1.35
C PHE A 188 -12.21 -17.17 2.68
N THR A 189 -12.97 -17.27 3.76
CA THR A 189 -12.57 -16.80 5.10
C THR A 189 -12.32 -17.99 6.02
N CYS A 190 -11.25 -17.89 6.80
CA CYS A 190 -10.95 -18.82 7.87
C CYS A 190 -12.02 -18.75 8.97
N SER A 191 -12.35 -19.91 9.54
CA SER A 191 -13.24 -19.99 10.71
C SER A 191 -12.46 -19.76 12.00
N LYS A 192 -11.15 -20.04 11.98
CA LYS A 192 -10.19 -19.88 13.07
C LYS A 192 -8.85 -19.38 12.52
N PRO A 193 -8.04 -18.64 13.30
CA PRO A 193 -6.75 -18.14 12.86
C PRO A 193 -5.67 -19.24 12.97
N THR A 194 -5.78 -20.29 12.15
CA THR A 194 -4.84 -21.42 12.12
C THR A 194 -4.33 -21.68 10.71
N HIS A 195 -3.11 -22.22 10.58
CA HIS A 195 -2.56 -22.64 9.28
C HIS A 195 -3.41 -23.73 8.60
N GLU A 196 -4.12 -24.55 9.36
CA GLU A 196 -5.07 -25.54 8.81
C GLU A 196 -6.22 -24.85 8.05
N GLU A 197 -6.77 -23.76 8.61
CA GLU A 197 -7.80 -22.97 7.96
C GLU A 197 -7.24 -22.14 6.80
N GLU A 198 -6.01 -21.59 6.91
CA GLU A 198 -5.29 -20.95 5.79
C GLU A 198 -5.16 -21.94 4.62
N TYR A 199 -4.69 -23.16 4.87
CA TYR A 199 -4.62 -24.22 3.87
C TYR A 199 -5.99 -24.50 3.23
N ARG A 200 -7.05 -24.61 4.04
CA ARG A 200 -8.41 -24.87 3.55
C ARG A 200 -8.85 -23.78 2.57
N ILE A 201 -8.75 -22.50 2.94
CA ILE A 201 -9.20 -21.39 2.08
C ILE A 201 -8.33 -21.24 0.83
N MET A 202 -7.01 -21.46 0.94
CA MET A 202 -6.11 -21.45 -0.20
C MET A 202 -6.44 -22.57 -1.19
N ASN A 203 -6.74 -23.77 -0.69
CA ASN A 203 -7.13 -24.89 -1.52
C ASN A 203 -8.48 -24.64 -2.21
N GLU A 204 -9.49 -24.16 -1.49
CA GLU A 204 -10.80 -23.81 -2.06
C GLU A 204 -10.68 -22.72 -3.14
N PHE A 205 -9.86 -21.69 -2.90
CA PHE A 205 -9.56 -20.67 -3.89
C PHE A 205 -8.83 -21.25 -5.11
N ALA A 206 -7.80 -22.06 -4.91
CA ALA A 206 -7.06 -22.69 -6.01
C ALA A 206 -7.97 -23.58 -6.87
N GLN A 207 -8.86 -24.38 -6.27
CA GLN A 207 -9.85 -25.16 -7.02
C GLN A 207 -10.80 -24.26 -7.81
N PHE A 208 -11.30 -23.18 -7.20
CA PHE A 208 -12.15 -22.20 -7.88
C PHE A 208 -11.46 -21.58 -9.12
N VAL A 209 -10.16 -21.28 -9.04
CA VAL A 209 -9.38 -20.80 -10.19
C VAL A 209 -9.21 -21.90 -11.25
N LEU A 210 -8.92 -23.14 -10.85
CA LEU A 210 -8.68 -24.25 -11.78
C LEU A 210 -9.96 -24.69 -12.51
N GLU A 211 -11.10 -24.74 -11.83
CA GLU A 211 -12.41 -25.06 -12.41
C GLU A 211 -12.84 -24.05 -13.49
N ARG A 212 -12.33 -22.82 -13.41
CA ARG A 212 -12.50 -21.76 -14.41
C ARG A 212 -11.50 -21.81 -15.57
N GLY A 213 -10.70 -22.86 -15.66
CA GLY A 213 -9.68 -22.99 -16.70
C GLY A 213 -8.43 -22.14 -16.47
N ASN A 214 -8.12 -21.81 -15.20
CA ASN A 214 -6.92 -21.05 -14.80
C ASN A 214 -6.85 -19.66 -15.47
N PRO A 215 -7.84 -18.78 -15.21
CA PRO A 215 -7.89 -17.42 -15.72
C PRO A 215 -6.72 -16.55 -15.21
N LYS A 216 -6.58 -15.34 -15.77
CA LYS A 216 -5.66 -14.34 -15.22
C LYS A 216 -6.15 -13.90 -13.84
N VAL A 217 -5.23 -13.80 -12.89
CA VAL A 217 -5.51 -13.34 -11.53
C VAL A 217 -4.81 -11.99 -11.34
N TYR A 218 -5.58 -10.91 -11.36
CA TYR A 218 -5.09 -9.57 -11.11
C TYR A 218 -5.11 -9.26 -9.63
N TYR A 219 -4.05 -8.60 -9.17
CA TYR A 219 -3.84 -8.21 -7.79
C TYR A 219 -3.05 -6.89 -7.75
N TRP A 220 -2.86 -6.34 -6.55
CA TRP A 220 -2.12 -5.08 -6.36
C TRP A 220 -0.91 -5.28 -5.47
N HIS A 221 0.26 -5.48 -6.09
CA HIS A 221 1.57 -5.53 -5.44
C HIS A 221 1.86 -6.75 -4.54
N ALA A 222 1.07 -6.99 -3.49
CA ALA A 222 1.52 -7.83 -2.37
C ALA A 222 1.02 -9.28 -2.39
N GLU A 223 -0.14 -9.53 -3.01
CA GLU A 223 -0.90 -10.79 -2.83
C GLU A 223 -0.08 -12.03 -3.24
N LYS A 224 0.66 -11.94 -4.36
CA LYS A 224 1.53 -13.03 -4.80
C LYS A 224 2.66 -13.34 -3.81
N MET A 225 3.18 -12.34 -3.11
CA MET A 225 4.21 -12.57 -2.08
C MET A 225 3.61 -13.28 -0.88
N PHE A 226 2.41 -12.88 -0.44
CA PHE A 226 1.69 -13.58 0.63
C PHE A 226 1.37 -15.01 0.25
N TRP A 227 0.88 -15.23 -0.98
CA TRP A 227 0.63 -16.57 -1.52
C TRP A 227 1.88 -17.45 -1.46
N ASN A 228 3.01 -16.97 -1.99
CA ASN A 228 4.26 -17.73 -2.02
C ASN A 228 4.78 -18.05 -0.61
N SER A 229 4.68 -17.12 0.33
CA SER A 229 5.06 -17.35 1.73
C SER A 229 4.20 -18.42 2.38
N ALA A 230 2.88 -18.36 2.19
CA ALA A 230 1.93 -19.34 2.73
C ALA A 230 2.10 -20.72 2.08
N GLU A 231 2.29 -20.77 0.76
CA GLU A 231 2.59 -22.00 0.03
C GLU A 231 3.90 -22.64 0.51
N ALA A 232 4.96 -21.86 0.70
CA ALA A 232 6.24 -22.35 1.20
C ALA A 232 6.15 -22.92 2.62
N ARG A 233 5.33 -22.33 3.51
CA ARG A 233 5.07 -22.86 4.86
C ARG A 233 4.35 -24.22 4.83
N GLN A 234 3.56 -24.46 3.78
CA GLN A 234 2.64 -25.60 3.70
C GLN A 234 3.03 -26.59 2.61
N PHE A 235 4.27 -26.52 2.13
CA PHE A 235 4.77 -27.30 0.99
C PHE A 235 4.57 -28.81 1.15
N ASP A 236 4.71 -29.36 2.36
CA ASP A 236 4.53 -30.79 2.60
C ASP A 236 3.07 -31.26 2.44
N LEU A 237 2.10 -30.34 2.50
CA LEU A 237 0.67 -30.63 2.34
C LEU A 237 0.19 -30.47 0.88
N THR A 238 0.91 -29.71 0.06
CA THR A 238 0.50 -29.41 -1.32
C THR A 238 1.66 -29.58 -2.28
N ASN A 239 1.43 -30.36 -3.33
CA ASN A 239 2.40 -30.50 -4.40
C ASN A 239 2.11 -29.61 -5.61
N ASN A 240 1.04 -28.78 -5.65
CA ASN A 240 0.69 -28.01 -6.86
C ASN A 240 -0.57 -27.12 -6.76
N TRP A 241 -0.56 -26.00 -6.03
CA TRP A 241 -1.53 -24.94 -6.38
C TRP A 241 -1.10 -24.26 -7.68
N LYS A 242 -1.54 -24.82 -8.82
CA LYS A 242 -1.10 -24.41 -10.18
C LYS A 242 -1.77 -23.12 -10.66
N ILE A 243 -1.85 -22.09 -9.82
CA ILE A 243 -2.30 -20.75 -10.25
C ILE A 243 -1.13 -20.09 -10.99
N ARG A 244 -1.22 -20.03 -12.32
CA ARG A 244 -0.06 -19.67 -13.16
C ARG A 244 -0.03 -18.20 -13.57
N LYS A 245 -1.19 -17.55 -13.65
CA LYS A 245 -1.35 -16.25 -14.33
C LYS A 245 -1.56 -15.08 -13.37
N TRP A 246 -0.70 -14.97 -12.35
CA TRP A 246 -0.67 -13.82 -11.45
C TRP A 246 -0.17 -12.56 -12.19
N SER A 247 -0.99 -11.50 -12.17
CA SER A 247 -0.78 -10.26 -12.92
C SER A 247 -0.87 -9.03 -11.99
N ASP A 248 0.28 -8.38 -11.76
CA ASP A 248 0.36 -7.24 -10.83
C ASP A 248 -0.01 -5.92 -11.52
N LEU A 249 -1.18 -5.36 -11.20
CA LEU A 249 -1.61 -4.08 -11.76
C LEU A 249 -0.79 -2.89 -11.22
N CYS A 250 -0.25 -2.98 -10.00
CA CYS A 250 0.65 -1.95 -9.49
C CYS A 250 1.92 -1.88 -10.33
N LYS A 251 2.45 -3.04 -10.75
CA LYS A 251 3.60 -3.12 -11.63
C LYS A 251 3.31 -2.55 -13.02
N LEU A 252 2.12 -2.76 -13.59
CA LEU A 252 1.70 -2.11 -14.83
C LEU A 252 1.79 -0.58 -14.73
N PHE A 253 1.28 -0.01 -13.64
CA PHE A 253 1.34 1.42 -13.37
C PHE A 253 2.79 1.93 -13.24
N GLN A 254 3.66 1.15 -12.59
CA GLN A 254 5.05 1.53 -12.35
C GLN A 254 5.97 1.36 -13.56
N GLU A 255 5.72 0.39 -14.45
CA GLU A 255 6.55 0.15 -15.63
C GLU A 255 6.21 1.08 -16.81
N GLU A 256 4.94 1.50 -16.98
CA GLU A 256 4.55 2.51 -17.98
C GLU A 256 4.74 3.97 -17.52
N PRO A 257 4.98 4.22 -16.23
CA PRO A 257 4.48 5.41 -15.53
C PRO A 257 3.03 5.86 -15.80
N ILE A 258 2.04 5.03 -15.47
CA ILE A 258 0.63 5.47 -15.43
C ILE A 258 0.42 6.37 -14.22
N VAL A 259 0.35 7.67 -14.42
CA VAL A 259 0.24 8.68 -13.36
C VAL A 259 -1.08 9.43 -13.45
N ILE A 260 -1.64 9.81 -12.30
CA ILE A 260 -2.96 10.44 -12.19
C ILE A 260 -2.80 11.79 -11.50
N LYS A 261 -3.55 12.79 -11.97
CA LYS A 261 -3.59 14.12 -11.36
C LYS A 261 -4.07 14.02 -9.92
N ASP A 262 -3.40 14.74 -9.03
CA ASP A 262 -3.58 14.73 -7.57
C ASP A 262 -3.21 13.40 -6.89
N CYS A 263 -2.54 12.49 -7.60
CA CYS A 263 -1.99 11.26 -7.04
C CYS A 263 -0.47 11.30 -7.04
N PHE A 264 0.15 11.06 -5.88
CA PHE A 264 1.60 11.09 -5.71
C PHE A 264 2.21 9.72 -5.40
N LYS A 265 1.38 8.68 -5.21
CA LYS A 265 1.79 7.33 -4.79
C LYS A 265 1.06 6.26 -5.61
N PHE A 266 1.57 5.02 -5.58
CA PHE A 266 0.98 3.85 -6.26
C PHE A 266 0.27 2.88 -5.30
N GLY A 267 -0.19 3.35 -4.14
CA GLY A 267 -1.08 2.53 -3.30
C GLY A 267 -2.47 2.43 -3.95
N LEU A 268 -3.11 1.26 -3.90
CA LEU A 268 -4.42 1.03 -4.54
C LEU A 268 -5.44 2.10 -4.16
N LYS A 269 -5.58 2.39 -2.86
CA LYS A 269 -6.51 3.42 -2.36
C LYS A 269 -6.19 4.82 -2.87
N ALA A 270 -4.91 5.18 -3.02
CA ALA A 270 -4.50 6.50 -3.52
C ALA A 270 -4.84 6.66 -5.01
N ILE A 271 -4.55 5.62 -5.81
CA ILE A 271 -4.90 5.54 -7.23
C ILE A 271 -6.42 5.60 -7.40
N ALA A 272 -7.14 4.74 -6.69
CA ALA A 272 -8.60 4.65 -6.76
C ALA A 272 -9.29 5.96 -6.35
N SER A 273 -8.84 6.57 -5.25
CA SER A 273 -9.37 7.86 -4.79
C SER A 273 -9.19 8.95 -5.84
N SER A 274 -8.01 9.02 -6.46
CA SER A 274 -7.70 10.02 -7.49
C SER A 274 -8.48 9.76 -8.79
N MET A 275 -8.57 8.51 -9.23
CA MET A 275 -9.38 8.13 -10.40
C MET A 275 -10.86 8.47 -10.18
N ARG A 276 -11.42 8.18 -9.00
CA ARG A 276 -12.79 8.53 -8.64
C ARG A 276 -13.01 10.05 -8.61
N LYS A 277 -12.07 10.80 -8.01
CA LYS A 277 -12.12 12.27 -7.98
C LYS A 277 -12.26 12.88 -9.38
N HIS A 278 -11.64 12.25 -10.38
CA HIS A 278 -11.70 12.67 -11.79
C HIS A 278 -12.75 11.93 -12.62
N GLY A 279 -13.68 11.19 -11.98
CA GLY A 279 -14.80 10.51 -12.65
C GLY A 279 -14.42 9.31 -13.53
N MET A 280 -13.25 8.72 -13.32
CA MET A 280 -12.76 7.58 -14.10
C MET A 280 -13.30 6.24 -13.61
N ILE A 281 -13.53 6.12 -12.30
CA ILE A 281 -14.10 4.95 -11.63
C ILE A 281 -15.17 5.42 -10.62
N ALA A 282 -16.06 4.52 -10.19
CA ALA A 282 -17.24 4.87 -9.40
C ALA A 282 -17.20 4.31 -7.97
N THR A 283 -16.54 3.18 -7.76
CA THR A 283 -16.61 2.43 -6.51
C THR A 283 -16.11 3.24 -5.30
N GLN A 284 -16.90 3.19 -4.23
CA GLN A 284 -16.62 3.82 -2.93
C GLN A 284 -16.52 2.76 -1.85
N ASN A 285 -15.70 3.02 -0.85
CA ASN A 285 -15.58 2.12 0.28
C ASN A 285 -16.77 2.35 1.21
N GLU A 286 -17.64 1.35 1.30
CA GLU A 286 -18.82 1.35 2.18
C GLU A 286 -18.55 0.65 3.53
N SER A 287 -17.30 0.20 3.76
CA SER A 287 -16.88 -0.45 5.00
C SER A 287 -16.40 0.56 6.05
N ASP A 288 -16.64 0.22 7.31
CA ASP A 288 -16.03 0.90 8.47
C ASP A 288 -14.51 0.64 8.61
N CYS A 289 -13.94 -0.23 7.77
CA CYS A 289 -12.50 -0.44 7.69
C CYS A 289 -11.88 0.53 6.68
N GLY A 290 -10.94 1.36 7.14
CA GLY A 290 -10.24 2.32 6.29
C GLY A 290 -8.92 1.82 5.69
N ASN A 291 -8.32 0.78 6.27
CA ASN A 291 -7.05 0.20 5.85
C ASN A 291 -6.87 -1.24 6.38
N GLY A 292 -5.91 -1.97 5.81
CA GLY A 292 -5.62 -3.37 6.17
C GLY A 292 -5.14 -3.58 7.60
N ALA A 293 -4.47 -2.60 8.23
CA ALA A 293 -4.06 -2.74 9.64
C ALA A 293 -5.27 -2.72 10.59
N THR A 294 -6.26 -1.88 10.32
CA THR A 294 -7.54 -1.89 11.05
C THR A 294 -8.31 -3.19 10.81
N ALA A 295 -8.34 -3.69 9.56
CA ALA A 295 -8.98 -4.97 9.25
C ALA A 295 -8.32 -6.13 10.01
N MET A 296 -6.98 -6.18 10.04
CA MET A 296 -6.19 -7.15 10.77
C MET A 296 -6.48 -7.14 12.28
N ILE A 297 -6.48 -5.96 12.92
CA ILE A 297 -6.75 -5.83 14.36
C ILE A 297 -8.18 -6.28 14.68
N LYS A 298 -9.17 -5.82 13.91
CA LYS A 298 -10.57 -6.23 14.08
C LYS A 298 -10.72 -7.74 13.92
N ALA A 299 -10.12 -8.33 12.89
CA ALA A 299 -10.16 -9.77 12.66
C ALA A 299 -9.59 -10.55 13.87
N TRP A 300 -8.43 -10.13 14.38
CA TRP A 300 -7.81 -10.78 15.53
C TRP A 300 -8.69 -10.72 16.79
N GLU A 301 -9.27 -9.55 17.08
CA GLU A 301 -10.22 -9.39 18.19
C GLU A 301 -11.46 -10.26 18.01
N THR A 302 -12.00 -10.34 16.80
CA THR A 302 -13.15 -11.18 16.47
C THR A 302 -12.84 -12.66 16.68
N TYR A 303 -11.69 -13.16 16.20
CA TYR A 303 -11.30 -14.57 16.38
C TYR A 303 -11.12 -14.97 17.84
N ARG A 304 -10.75 -14.03 18.72
CA ARG A 304 -10.57 -14.29 20.16
C ARG A 304 -11.86 -14.27 20.96
N ASN A 305 -12.81 -13.42 20.56
CA ASN A 305 -13.95 -13.07 21.40
C ASN A 305 -15.30 -13.58 20.86
N SER A 306 -15.37 -14.06 19.62
CA SER A 306 -16.59 -14.59 19.01
C SER A 306 -16.57 -16.11 18.93
N GLU A 307 -17.70 -16.74 19.27
CA GLU A 307 -17.92 -18.18 19.02
C GLU A 307 -18.14 -18.47 17.53
N ASP A 308 -18.62 -17.49 16.77
CA ASP A 308 -18.78 -17.55 15.31
C ASP A 308 -18.12 -16.32 14.65
N PRO A 309 -16.78 -16.30 14.53
CA PRO A 309 -16.05 -15.17 13.96
C PRO A 309 -16.49 -14.82 12.53
N LYS A 310 -16.81 -15.85 11.73
CA LYS A 310 -17.12 -15.70 10.30
C LYS A 310 -18.40 -14.90 10.06
N ASN A 311 -19.41 -15.04 10.92
CA ASN A 311 -20.69 -14.35 10.78
C ASN A 311 -20.83 -13.07 11.61
N SER A 312 -19.78 -12.68 12.34
CA SER A 312 -19.71 -11.44 13.11
C SER A 312 -19.89 -10.19 12.22
N ASN A 313 -20.27 -9.06 12.84
CA ASN A 313 -20.40 -7.80 12.11
C ASN A 313 -19.05 -7.28 11.65
N GLU A 314 -18.01 -7.41 12.48
CA GLU A 314 -16.65 -7.01 12.17
C GLU A 314 -16.11 -7.76 10.95
N MET A 315 -16.32 -9.07 10.87
CA MET A 315 -15.89 -9.86 9.71
C MET A 315 -16.67 -9.48 8.45
N LYS A 316 -17.97 -9.16 8.56
CA LYS A 316 -18.75 -8.63 7.42
C LYS A 316 -18.20 -7.30 6.93
N GLU A 317 -17.77 -6.41 7.82
CA GLU A 317 -17.13 -5.15 7.43
C GLU A 317 -15.79 -5.37 6.73
N ILE A 318 -15.00 -6.35 7.19
CA ILE A 318 -13.76 -6.74 6.51
C ILE A 318 -14.06 -7.32 5.11
N ILE A 319 -15.08 -8.17 4.98
CA ILE A 319 -15.51 -8.71 3.69
C ILE A 319 -15.90 -7.59 2.70
N LYS A 320 -16.63 -6.56 3.16
CA LYS A 320 -16.98 -5.39 2.33
C LYS A 320 -15.75 -4.59 1.89
N TYR A 321 -14.79 -4.40 2.80
CA TYR A 321 -13.54 -3.70 2.50
C TYR A 321 -12.71 -4.43 1.45
N ASN A 322 -12.60 -5.75 1.60
CA ASN A 322 -11.89 -6.62 0.66
C ASN A 322 -12.62 -6.73 -0.70
N GLU A 323 -13.96 -6.75 -0.72
CA GLU A 323 -14.74 -6.64 -1.96
C GLU A 323 -14.48 -5.32 -2.68
N PHE A 324 -14.43 -4.21 -1.93
CA PHE A 324 -14.09 -2.90 -2.49
C PHE A 324 -12.73 -2.94 -3.20
N ASP A 325 -11.71 -3.57 -2.60
CA ASP A 325 -10.38 -3.66 -3.22
C ASP A 325 -10.41 -4.49 -4.50
N CYS A 326 -11.08 -5.65 -4.49
CA CYS A 326 -11.29 -6.46 -5.69
C CYS A 326 -12.01 -5.68 -6.80
N LYS A 327 -13.08 -4.95 -6.45
CA LYS A 327 -13.91 -4.22 -7.41
C LYS A 327 -13.19 -3.03 -8.02
N VAL A 328 -12.37 -2.33 -7.23
CA VAL A 328 -11.54 -1.24 -7.73
C VAL A 328 -10.54 -1.74 -8.77
N LEU A 329 -9.92 -2.92 -8.59
CA LEU A 329 -9.02 -3.49 -9.61
C LEU A 329 -9.73 -3.69 -10.95
N TRP A 330 -10.96 -4.22 -10.90
CA TRP A 330 -11.79 -4.41 -12.09
C TRP A 330 -12.16 -3.08 -12.76
N GLU A 331 -12.60 -2.07 -11.99
CA GLU A 331 -12.93 -0.76 -12.56
C GLU A 331 -11.72 -0.06 -13.16
N ILE A 332 -10.54 -0.15 -12.51
CA ILE A 332 -9.28 0.39 -13.03
C ILE A 332 -8.95 -0.25 -14.37
N LEU A 333 -8.93 -1.58 -14.44
CA LEU A 333 -8.53 -2.28 -15.65
C LEU A 333 -9.52 -2.04 -16.80
N THR A 334 -10.83 -2.05 -16.49
CA THR A 334 -11.90 -1.72 -17.43
C THR A 334 -11.74 -0.30 -17.98
N PHE A 335 -11.43 0.67 -17.12
CA PHE A 335 -11.18 2.04 -17.53
C PHE A 335 -9.97 2.14 -18.47
N LEU A 336 -8.86 1.48 -18.12
CA LEU A 336 -7.64 1.51 -18.94
C LEU A 336 -7.91 0.95 -20.35
N ARG A 337 -8.56 -0.21 -20.46
CA ARG A 337 -8.88 -0.84 -21.76
C ARG A 337 -9.77 0.01 -22.65
N LYS A 338 -10.68 0.78 -22.06
CA LYS A 338 -11.61 1.63 -22.80
C LYS A 338 -10.96 2.92 -23.32
N ASN A 339 -9.90 3.40 -22.66
CA ASN A 339 -9.38 4.75 -22.87
C ASN A 339 -7.90 4.81 -23.33
N HIS A 340 -7.17 3.70 -23.36
CA HIS A 340 -5.73 3.62 -23.65
C HIS A 340 -5.34 2.39 -24.47
#